data_AF-A0A1F2RWG4-F1
#
_entry.id   AF-A0A1F2RWG4-F1
#
_cell.length_a   1.000
_cell.length_b   1.000
_cell.length_c   1.000
_cell.angle_alpha   90.00
_cell.angle_beta   90.00
_cell.angle_gamma   90.00
#
_symmetry.space_group_name_H-M   'P 1'
#
loop_
_entity.id
_entity.type
_entity.pdbx_description
1 polymer ?
#
loop_
_entity_poly.entity_id
_entity_poly.type
_entity_poly.pdbx_seq_one_letter_code
_entity_poly.pdbx_strand_id
1 'polypeptide(L)'
;MKDQKAKDDKARKKQREFPRVPVGTKAEFFWGERTGDKKRGKGVTRDMSAGGLYLHTETPPPVGSSVKLDMVLPKVRGMLKNLRMKVMGRVVRVQPPQAEDDPISGFAAITDRFILQEPKEPNQARESGKSRRKQ
;
A
#
# COMPACT_ATOMS: atom_id res chain seq x y z
N MET A 1 -28.66 -38.14 0.90
CA MET A 1 -28.32 -37.08 1.89
C MET A 1 -26.82 -36.91 2.14
N LYS A 2 -25.93 -37.85 1.73
CA LYS A 2 -24.47 -37.72 1.95
C LYS A 2 -23.73 -36.96 0.84
N ASP A 3 -24.35 -36.80 -0.33
CA ASP A 3 -23.70 -36.22 -1.53
C ASP A 3 -23.74 -34.69 -1.60
N GLN A 4 -24.57 -34.04 -0.76
CA GLN A 4 -24.62 -32.58 -0.69
C GLN A 4 -23.43 -32.00 0.09
N LYS A 5 -23.02 -32.68 1.17
CA LYS A 5 -21.91 -32.25 2.03
C LYS A 5 -20.55 -32.27 1.31
N ALA A 6 -20.35 -33.21 0.38
CA ALA A 6 -19.12 -33.33 -0.40
C ALA A 6 -18.99 -32.26 -1.52
N LYS A 7 -20.11 -31.69 -2.00
CA LYS A 7 -20.10 -30.56 -2.94
C LYS A 7 -19.82 -29.24 -2.21
N ASP A 8 -20.28 -29.10 -0.97
CA ASP A 8 -20.03 -27.93 -0.14
C ASP A 8 -18.58 -27.85 0.34
N ASP A 9 -17.94 -28.99 0.66
CA ASP A 9 -16.52 -29.04 1.05
C ASP A 9 -15.56 -28.72 -0.12
N LYS A 10 -15.92 -29.09 -1.36
CA LYS A 10 -15.15 -28.76 -2.57
C LYS A 10 -15.29 -27.28 -2.99
N ALA A 11 -16.28 -26.58 -2.43
CA ALA A 11 -16.51 -25.15 -2.58
C ALA A 11 -15.86 -24.29 -1.49
N ARG A 12 -14.95 -24.86 -0.66
CA ARG A 12 -13.90 -24.08 0.02
C ARG A 12 -12.86 -23.61 -1.02
N LYS A 13 -13.38 -22.92 -2.04
CA LYS A 13 -12.71 -22.26 -3.14
C LYS A 13 -11.54 -21.51 -2.53
N LYS A 14 -10.33 -21.74 -3.03
CA LYS A 14 -9.14 -21.00 -2.63
C LYS A 14 -9.44 -19.51 -2.91
N GLN A 15 -9.97 -18.79 -1.92
CA GLN A 15 -10.47 -17.41 -2.10
C GLN A 15 -9.36 -16.45 -2.48
N ARG A 16 -8.10 -16.87 -2.30
CA ARG A 16 -6.90 -16.10 -2.60
C ARG A 16 -6.06 -16.87 -3.60
N GLU A 17 -5.83 -16.23 -4.74
CA GLU A 17 -4.91 -16.71 -5.77
C GLU A 17 -3.45 -16.59 -5.31
N PHE A 18 -3.11 -15.50 -4.63
CA PHE A 18 -1.75 -15.19 -4.18
C PHE A 18 -1.59 -15.27 -2.66
N PRO A 19 -0.47 -15.86 -2.17
CA PRO A 19 -0.14 -15.83 -0.75
C PRO A 19 0.11 -14.39 -0.29
N ARG A 20 -0.34 -14.06 0.93
CA ARG A 20 -0.13 -12.76 1.55
C ARG A 20 1.00 -12.84 2.58
N VAL A 21 1.96 -11.95 2.46
CA VAL A 21 3.08 -11.78 3.39
C VAL A 21 2.79 -10.58 4.27
N PRO A 22 2.86 -10.72 5.61
CA PRO A 22 2.80 -9.57 6.51
C PRO A 22 3.98 -8.65 6.24
N VAL A 23 3.71 -7.39 5.92
CA VAL A 23 4.74 -6.38 5.68
C VAL A 23 4.26 -5.13 6.39
N GLY A 24 4.87 -4.83 7.53
CA GLY A 24 4.53 -3.69 8.41
C GLY A 24 5.24 -2.40 8.00
N THR A 25 5.28 -2.05 6.71
CA THR A 25 6.03 -0.87 6.25
C THR A 25 5.16 0.36 6.09
N LYS A 26 5.74 1.54 6.36
CA LYS A 26 5.11 2.83 6.13
C LYS A 26 5.02 3.09 4.63
N ALA A 27 3.85 3.53 4.19
CA ALA A 27 3.59 3.90 2.81
C ALA A 27 2.95 5.28 2.74
N GLU A 28 3.32 6.03 1.71
CA GLU A 28 2.61 7.22 1.29
C GLU A 28 1.76 6.88 0.07
N PHE A 29 0.55 7.41 0.01
CA PHE A 29 -0.36 7.13 -1.10
C PHE A 29 -1.03 8.40 -1.62
N PHE A 30 -1.40 8.35 -2.89
CA PHE A 30 -2.02 9.43 -3.63
C PHE A 30 -3.22 8.92 -4.41
N TRP A 31 -4.31 9.69 -4.43
CA TRP A 31 -5.53 9.39 -5.17
C TRP A 31 -6.25 10.69 -5.55
N GLY A 32 -7.30 10.58 -6.36
CA GLY A 32 -8.03 11.72 -6.90
C GLY A 32 -8.03 11.72 -8.42
N GLU A 33 -8.73 12.68 -8.99
CA GLU A 33 -8.89 12.77 -10.44
C GLU A 33 -7.61 13.17 -11.15
N ARG A 34 -7.52 12.85 -12.44
CA ARG A 34 -6.36 13.21 -13.28
C ARG A 34 -6.19 14.73 -13.42
N THR A 35 -7.31 15.45 -13.44
CA THR A 35 -7.41 16.90 -13.67
C THR A 35 -7.74 17.70 -12.41
N GLY A 36 -8.08 17.02 -11.31
CA GLY A 36 -8.42 17.64 -10.03
C GLY A 36 -7.30 17.56 -9.01
N ASP A 37 -7.61 17.97 -7.79
CA ASP A 37 -6.66 17.95 -6.68
C ASP A 37 -6.28 16.50 -6.31
N LYS A 38 -4.98 16.22 -6.40
CA LYS A 38 -4.41 14.97 -5.90
C LYS A 38 -4.41 15.00 -4.39
N LYS A 39 -5.21 14.13 -3.79
CA LYS A 39 -5.22 13.86 -2.37
C LYS A 39 -4.03 12.98 -2.01
N ARG A 40 -3.55 13.13 -0.78
CA ARG A 40 -2.40 12.41 -0.23
C ARG A 40 -2.72 11.89 1.15
N GLY A 41 -2.20 10.71 1.47
CA GLY A 41 -2.34 10.06 2.76
C GLY A 41 -1.10 9.26 3.12
N LYS A 42 -1.05 8.83 4.38
CA LYS A 42 -0.01 7.97 4.93
C LYS A 42 -0.65 6.80 5.64
N GLY A 43 0.06 5.68 5.68
CA GLY A 43 -0.42 4.50 6.39
C GLY A 43 0.65 3.44 6.57
N VAL A 44 0.26 2.35 7.20
CA VAL A 44 1.12 1.19 7.43
C VAL A 44 0.51 0.00 6.71
N THR A 45 1.30 -0.64 5.87
CA THR A 45 0.89 -1.91 5.25
C THR A 45 0.68 -2.96 6.34
N ARG A 46 -0.40 -3.74 6.25
CA ARG A 46 -0.60 -4.91 7.10
C ARG A 46 0.00 -6.13 6.43
N ASP A 47 -0.41 -6.33 5.18
CA ASP A 47 -0.02 -7.45 4.35
C ASP A 47 0.01 -7.07 2.86
N MET A 48 0.79 -7.81 2.09
CA MET A 48 0.93 -7.65 0.66
C MET A 48 0.99 -9.00 -0.05
N SER A 49 0.61 -9.02 -1.31
CA SER A 49 0.71 -10.15 -2.23
C SER A 49 0.93 -9.62 -3.63
N ALA A 50 1.26 -10.50 -4.58
CA ALA A 50 1.37 -10.11 -5.99
C ALA A 50 0.07 -9.46 -6.53
N GLY A 51 -1.10 -9.87 -6.04
CA GLY A 51 -2.40 -9.36 -6.48
C GLY A 51 -2.96 -8.16 -5.70
N GLY A 52 -2.33 -7.74 -4.60
CA GLY A 52 -2.89 -6.64 -3.79
C GLY A 52 -2.31 -6.51 -2.40
N LEU A 53 -2.74 -5.45 -1.70
CA LEU A 53 -2.27 -5.08 -0.37
C LEU A 53 -3.40 -4.64 0.54
N TYR A 54 -3.12 -4.54 1.83
CA TYR A 54 -3.96 -3.88 2.81
C TYR A 54 -3.15 -2.80 3.54
N LEU A 55 -3.74 -1.61 3.69
CA LEU A 55 -3.15 -0.48 4.39
C LEU A 55 -4.04 -0.04 5.55
N HIS A 56 -3.45 0.16 6.72
CA HIS A 56 -4.05 0.92 7.82
C HIS A 56 -3.78 2.41 7.62
N THR A 57 -4.82 3.23 7.72
CA THR A 57 -4.75 4.69 7.54
C THR A 57 -5.99 5.37 8.12
N GLU A 58 -5.83 6.59 8.62
CA GLU A 58 -6.93 7.43 9.10
C GLU A 58 -7.83 7.93 7.96
N THR A 59 -7.29 8.08 6.74
CA THR A 59 -7.99 8.71 5.61
C THR A 59 -8.02 7.79 4.39
N PRO A 60 -8.78 6.67 4.44
CA PRO A 60 -8.84 5.72 3.35
C PRO A 60 -9.49 6.37 2.11
N PRO A 61 -8.92 6.17 0.90
CA PRO A 61 -9.59 6.57 -0.33
C PRO A 61 -10.90 5.79 -0.52
N PRO A 62 -11.93 6.38 -1.15
CA PRO A 62 -13.18 5.67 -1.46
C PRO A 62 -12.95 4.43 -2.34
N VAL A 63 -13.82 3.43 -2.21
CA VAL A 63 -13.85 2.26 -3.09
C VAL A 63 -13.94 2.70 -4.56
N GLY A 64 -13.18 2.04 -5.44
CA GLY A 64 -13.07 2.39 -6.85
C GLY A 64 -11.97 3.39 -7.18
N SER A 65 -11.40 4.08 -6.19
CA SER A 65 -10.34 5.07 -6.40
C SER A 65 -9.06 4.42 -6.94
N SER A 66 -8.50 5.03 -7.98
CA SER A 66 -7.13 4.74 -8.42
C SER A 66 -6.13 5.29 -7.43
N VAL A 67 -5.24 4.43 -6.94
CA VAL A 67 -4.24 4.76 -5.91
C VAL A 67 -2.84 4.53 -6.43
N LYS A 68 -1.93 5.45 -6.07
CA LYS A 68 -0.49 5.28 -6.25
C LYS A 68 0.15 5.23 -4.87
N LEU A 69 0.88 4.16 -4.56
CA LEU A 69 1.59 4.01 -3.30
C LEU A 69 3.10 4.06 -3.54
N ASP A 70 3.81 4.58 -2.55
CA ASP A 70 5.26 4.62 -2.49
C ASP A 70 5.72 4.21 -1.09
N MET A 71 6.59 3.21 -1.01
CA MET A 71 7.09 2.66 0.25
C MET A 71 8.50 2.12 0.11
N VAL A 72 9.20 2.00 1.24
CA VAL A 72 10.48 1.29 1.31
C VAL A 72 10.23 -0.05 1.98
N LEU A 73 10.55 -1.13 1.28
CA LEU A 73 10.43 -2.48 1.82
C LEU A 73 11.47 -2.69 2.94
N PRO A 74 11.11 -3.43 3.99
CA PRO A 74 12.08 -3.85 4.99
C PRO A 74 13.18 -4.68 4.32
N LYS A 75 14.37 -4.70 4.93
CA LYS A 75 15.52 -5.44 4.39
C LYS A 75 15.14 -6.91 4.20
N VAL A 76 15.08 -7.34 2.94
CA VAL A 76 14.81 -8.73 2.61
C VAL A 76 16.10 -9.52 2.79
N ARG A 77 16.03 -10.69 3.43
CA ARG A 77 17.20 -11.56 3.63
C ARG A 77 17.85 -11.86 2.28
N GLY A 78 19.15 -11.62 2.18
CA GLY A 78 19.92 -11.79 0.94
C GLY A 78 20.02 -10.53 0.07
N MET A 79 19.32 -9.44 0.39
CA MET A 79 19.51 -8.14 -0.27
C MET A 79 20.48 -7.25 0.51
N LEU A 80 21.39 -6.59 -0.22
CA LEU A 80 22.36 -5.66 0.34
C LEU A 80 21.72 -4.32 0.73
N LYS A 81 20.70 -3.88 -0.01
CA LYS A 81 20.01 -2.61 0.18
C LYS A 81 18.52 -2.83 0.41
N ASN A 82 17.87 -1.87 1.07
CA ASN A 82 16.41 -1.78 1.06
C ASN A 82 15.93 -1.55 -0.38
N LEU A 83 14.68 -1.87 -0.70
CA LEU A 83 14.09 -1.57 -2.01
C LEU A 83 12.96 -0.56 -1.84
N ARG A 84 12.90 0.44 -2.72
CA ARG A 84 11.73 1.31 -2.82
C ARG A 84 10.74 0.67 -3.80
N MET A 85 9.51 0.48 -3.35
CA MET A 85 8.43 -0.06 -4.13
C MET A 85 7.39 1.02 -4.44
N LYS A 86 7.06 1.16 -5.73
CA LYS A 86 5.93 1.97 -6.19
C LYS A 86 4.83 1.04 -6.68
N VAL A 87 3.60 1.28 -6.25
CA VAL A 87 2.43 0.46 -6.61
C VAL A 87 1.37 1.34 -7.25
N MET A 88 0.76 0.85 -8.32
CA MET A 88 -0.45 1.40 -8.92
C MET A 88 -1.56 0.37 -8.79
N GLY A 89 -2.73 0.82 -8.36
CA GLY A 89 -3.84 -0.08 -8.11
C GLY A 89 -5.17 0.63 -7.89
N ARG A 90 -6.15 -0.15 -7.46
CA ARG A 90 -7.51 0.33 -7.20
C ARG A 90 -8.01 -0.12 -5.84
N VAL A 91 -8.65 0.79 -5.09
CA VAL A 91 -9.31 0.43 -3.83
C VAL A 91 -10.54 -0.44 -4.13
N VAL A 92 -10.61 -1.60 -3.47
CA VAL A 92 -11.73 -2.55 -3.63
C VAL A 92 -12.54 -2.71 -2.35
N ARG A 93 -11.98 -2.29 -1.21
CA ARG A 93 -12.67 -2.36 0.09
C ARG A 93 -12.09 -1.31 1.03
N VAL A 94 -12.97 -0.61 1.74
CA VAL A 94 -12.61 0.22 2.89
C VAL A 94 -13.14 -0.50 4.13
N GLN A 95 -12.34 -0.50 5.19
CA GLN A 95 -12.70 -1.05 6.48
C GLN A 95 -12.76 0.11 7.48
N PRO A 96 -13.91 0.32 8.15
CA PRO A 96 -14.02 1.34 9.18
C PRO A 96 -13.18 0.96 10.42
N PRO A 97 -12.98 1.89 11.36
CA PRO A 97 -12.37 1.60 12.64
C PRO A 97 -13.10 0.46 13.35
N GLN A 98 -12.38 -0.40 14.07
CA GLN A 98 -12.97 -1.55 14.74
C GLN A 98 -13.49 -1.23 16.14
N ALA A 99 -12.96 -0.18 16.77
CA ALA A 99 -13.36 0.28 18.09
C ALA A 99 -13.20 1.80 18.16
N GLU A 100 -13.96 2.45 19.05
CA GLU A 100 -13.83 3.88 19.33
C GLU A 100 -12.41 4.24 19.83
N ASP A 101 -11.77 3.33 20.58
CA ASP A 101 -10.43 3.50 21.14
C ASP A 101 -9.28 3.14 20.16
N ASP A 102 -9.60 2.53 19.02
CA ASP A 102 -8.65 2.27 17.92
C ASP A 102 -9.23 2.82 16.61
N PRO A 103 -9.08 4.14 16.37
CA PRO A 103 -9.73 4.85 15.28
C PRO A 103 -9.13 4.53 13.91
N ILE A 104 -8.19 3.58 13.83
CA ILE A 104 -7.42 3.33 12.62
C ILE A 104 -8.25 2.51 11.63
N SER A 105 -8.81 3.22 10.66
CA SER A 105 -9.42 2.63 9.46
C SER A 105 -8.38 1.94 8.57
N GLY A 106 -8.84 1.34 7.48
CA GLY A 106 -7.95 0.86 6.44
C GLY A 106 -8.62 0.61 5.12
N PHE A 107 -7.82 0.27 4.12
CA PHE A 107 -8.34 -0.11 2.82
C PHE A 107 -7.54 -1.26 2.20
N ALA A 108 -8.23 -2.07 1.41
CA ALA A 108 -7.63 -3.06 0.53
C ALA A 108 -7.59 -2.52 -0.90
N ALA A 109 -6.47 -2.73 -1.56
CA ALA A 109 -6.29 -2.42 -2.97
C ALA A 109 -5.83 -3.65 -3.75
N ILE A 110 -6.36 -3.79 -4.97
CA ILE A 110 -5.78 -4.69 -5.98
C ILE A 110 -4.63 -3.96 -6.68
N THR A 111 -3.58 -4.70 -7.01
CA THR A 111 -2.40 -4.16 -7.66
C THR A 111 -2.50 -4.37 -9.17
N ASP A 112 -2.44 -3.29 -9.94
CA ASP A 112 -2.37 -3.35 -11.41
C ASP A 112 -0.92 -3.48 -11.88
N ARG A 113 -0.01 -2.74 -11.22
CA ARG A 113 1.43 -2.73 -11.51
C ARG A 113 2.23 -2.32 -10.30
N PHE A 114 3.43 -2.88 -10.16
CA PHE A 114 4.44 -2.40 -9.23
C PHE A 114 5.80 -2.21 -9.90
N ILE A 115 6.64 -1.38 -9.30
CA ILE A 115 8.03 -1.13 -9.70
C ILE A 115 8.89 -1.25 -8.45
N LEU A 116 9.94 -2.06 -8.52
CA LEU A 116 10.98 -2.15 -7.51
C LEU A 116 12.23 -1.43 -8.03
N GLN A 117 12.81 -0.59 -7.18
CA GLN A 117 14.03 0.15 -7.49
C GLN A 117 14.89 0.25 -6.22
N GLU A 118 16.20 0.38 -6.39
CA GLU A 118 17.04 0.79 -5.27
C GLU A 118 16.59 2.18 -4.78
N PRO A 119 16.57 2.42 -3.46
CA PRO A 119 16.34 3.74 -2.91
C PRO A 119 17.44 4.63 -3.45
N LYS A 120 17.07 5.68 -4.18
CA LYS A 120 18.00 6.75 -4.49
C LYS A 120 18.52 7.27 -3.15
N GLU A 121 19.84 7.29 -2.99
CA GLU A 121 20.42 8.01 -1.86
C GLU A 121 19.90 9.45 -1.89
N PRO A 122 19.58 10.05 -0.73
CA PRO A 122 19.22 11.45 -0.69
C PRO A 122 20.39 12.24 -1.24
N ASN A 123 20.23 12.74 -2.46
CA ASN A 123 21.17 13.65 -3.08
C ASN A 123 21.38 14.82 -2.11
N GLN A 124 22.59 15.03 -1.61
CA GLN A 124 23.00 16.13 -0.70
C GLN A 124 22.93 17.51 -1.37
N ALA A 125 21.97 17.74 -2.28
CA ALA A 125 21.81 18.96 -3.03
C ALA A 125 20.64 19.77 -2.48
N ARG A 126 20.88 20.47 -1.36
CA ARG A 126 20.18 21.73 -1.02
C ARG A 126 20.85 22.55 0.09
N GLU A 127 22.17 22.44 0.26
CA GLU A 127 22.97 23.44 0.97
C GLU A 127 23.97 24.13 0.01
N SER A 128 23.45 24.78 -1.02
CA SER A 128 24.22 25.78 -1.77
C SER A 128 23.29 26.92 -2.19
N GLY A 129 22.70 27.55 -1.19
CA GLY A 129 21.72 28.63 -1.37
C GLY A 129 21.68 29.61 -0.20
N LYS A 130 22.79 29.78 0.53
CA LYS A 130 23.00 30.92 1.43
C LYS A 130 24.32 31.59 1.08
N SER A 131 24.37 32.18 -0.11
CA SER A 131 25.30 33.28 -0.36
C SER A 131 24.64 34.22 -1.36
N ARG A 132 24.01 35.27 -0.83
CA ARG A 132 24.03 36.64 -1.38
C ARG A 132 23.16 37.58 -0.53
N ARG A 133 23.84 38.62 -0.02
CA ARG A 133 23.38 39.97 0.38
C ARG A 133 22.67 40.04 1.75
N LYS A 134 22.93 40.97 2.67
CA LYS A 134 23.60 42.30 2.81
C LYS A 134 23.99 42.38 4.32
N GLN A 135 25.00 43.08 4.81
CA GLN A 135 25.39 44.49 4.69
C GLN A 135 26.91 44.61 4.92
#